data_AF-A0A946HRG2-F1
#
_entry.id   AF-A0A946HRG2-F1
#
_cell.length_a   1.000
_cell.length_b   1.000
_cell.length_c   1.000
_cell.angle_alpha   90.00
_cell.angle_beta   90.00
_cell.angle_gamma   90.00
#
_symmetry.space_group_name_H-M   'P 1'
#
loop_
_entity.id
_entity.type
_entity.pdbx_description
1 polymer ?
#
loop_
_entity_poly.entity_id
_entity_poly.type
_entity_poly.pdbx_seq_one_letter_code
_entity_poly.pdbx_strand_id
1 'polypeptide(L)'
;MDDETKNGQDNESNPPENKQALARVPVAKLPADQVNKPSAVDDAATAKAESAAKPILPTRQAKPQAAGADDLVETSMEMPRRVGLTVFILVFVVFGGWAAIAPLDGAAHAPGQVTVKTYKKAVQHLEGGLVGSILAQNGDVVEAGEALLEMDDTQPLAQLEIANSQLVALQAREARLLAERDELTSIAFPASLSGANATEEVASQTSIFGARKASREGSIEVLQQRIGQLESKLVGLAALKDSKIALAASFAD
;
A
#
# COMPACT_ATOMS: atom_id res chain seq x y z
N MET A 1 42.21 -18.65 51.77
CA MET A 1 41.67 -17.52 50.99
C MET A 1 41.42 -17.96 49.55
N ASP A 2 40.64 -19.02 49.36
CA ASP A 2 39.21 -18.96 48.97
C ASP A 2 38.80 -17.78 48.08
N ASP A 3 38.45 -18.09 46.83
CA ASP A 3 37.16 -17.74 46.17
C ASP A 3 37.10 -18.58 44.87
N GLU A 4 36.37 -19.71 44.80
CA GLU A 4 34.97 -19.78 44.33
C GLU A 4 34.75 -18.96 43.03
N THR A 5 34.52 -19.53 41.84
CA THR A 5 33.43 -20.44 41.49
C THR A 5 33.59 -21.02 40.07
N LYS A 6 33.31 -22.33 39.97
CA LYS A 6 32.48 -23.08 38.99
C LYS A 6 32.52 -22.72 37.50
N ASN A 7 32.91 -23.61 36.58
CA ASN A 7 32.34 -24.93 36.18
C ASN A 7 31.25 -24.83 35.08
N GLY A 8 31.34 -25.70 34.07
CA GLY A 8 30.27 -26.02 33.11
C GLY A 8 30.59 -25.64 31.66
N GLN A 9 31.24 -26.52 30.90
CA GLN A 9 30.58 -27.41 29.93
C GLN A 9 29.88 -26.68 28.78
N ASP A 10 30.66 -26.39 27.74
CA ASP A 10 30.49 -26.97 26.41
C ASP A 10 29.40 -28.08 26.31
N ASN A 11 28.17 -27.69 25.92
CA ASN A 11 27.31 -28.50 25.06
C ASN A 11 26.20 -27.66 24.41
N GLU A 12 25.78 -28.14 23.25
CA GLU A 12 24.47 -27.93 22.61
C GLU A 12 24.26 -26.74 21.64
N SER A 13 24.43 -27.11 20.36
CA SER A 13 23.34 -27.16 19.36
C SER A 13 22.83 -25.85 18.76
N ASN A 14 23.26 -25.65 17.50
CA ASN A 14 22.44 -25.44 16.31
C ASN A 14 21.50 -24.20 16.26
N PRO A 15 21.59 -23.35 15.23
CA PRO A 15 20.64 -22.26 15.02
C PRO A 15 19.23 -22.79 14.72
N PRO A 16 18.15 -22.07 15.09
CA PRO A 16 16.81 -22.46 14.66
C PRO A 16 16.64 -22.18 13.15
N GLU A 17 16.70 -23.25 12.37
CA GLU A 17 16.02 -23.34 11.07
C GLU A 17 14.52 -23.03 11.30
N ASN A 18 14.05 -21.85 10.92
CA ASN A 18 12.60 -21.63 10.81
C ASN A 18 12.09 -22.23 9.50
N LYS A 19 11.94 -23.55 9.49
CA LYS A 19 11.11 -24.31 8.54
C LYS A 19 9.67 -24.22 9.01
N GLN A 20 8.94 -23.19 8.58
CA GLN A 20 7.48 -23.25 8.56
C GLN A 20 7.00 -23.66 7.18
N ALA A 21 6.67 -24.94 7.11
CA ALA A 21 5.97 -25.58 6.03
C ALA A 21 4.56 -24.96 5.87
N LEU A 22 4.36 -24.19 4.80
CA LEU A 22 3.02 -23.95 4.29
C LEU A 22 2.58 -25.21 3.54
N ALA A 23 1.66 -25.93 4.18
CA ALA A 23 0.98 -27.08 3.62
C ALA A 23 0.36 -26.71 2.26
N ARG A 24 0.74 -27.47 1.23
CA ARG A 24 0.09 -27.46 -0.08
C ARG A 24 -1.34 -27.94 0.09
N VAL A 25 -2.31 -27.07 -0.16
CA VAL A 25 -3.71 -27.46 -0.38
C VAL A 25 -3.77 -28.22 -1.71
N PRO A 26 -4.37 -29.43 -1.76
CA PRO A 26 -4.44 -30.21 -2.98
C PRO A 26 -5.47 -29.63 -3.96
N VAL A 27 -5.09 -29.68 -5.24
CA VAL A 27 -5.97 -29.42 -6.39
C VAL A 27 -6.93 -30.61 -6.51
N ALA A 28 -8.19 -30.41 -6.10
CA ALA A 28 -9.26 -31.35 -6.37
C ALA A 28 -9.89 -31.02 -7.74
N LYS A 29 -9.48 -31.83 -8.71
CA LYS A 29 -10.05 -31.96 -10.05
C LYS A 29 -11.44 -32.60 -9.93
N LEU A 30 -12.38 -32.18 -10.78
CA LEU A 30 -13.71 -32.76 -10.92
C LEU A 30 -13.65 -34.30 -11.01
N PRO A 31 -14.72 -34.96 -10.55
CA PRO A 31 -15.32 -36.02 -11.35
C PRO A 31 -16.78 -35.69 -11.65
N ALA A 32 -17.08 -35.73 -12.95
CA ALA A 32 -18.38 -36.16 -13.40
C ALA A 32 -18.51 -37.65 -13.02
N ASP A 33 -19.66 -38.06 -12.48
CA ASP A 33 -20.12 -39.42 -12.73
C ASP A 33 -21.65 -39.51 -12.70
N GLN A 34 -22.19 -39.91 -13.85
CA GLN A 34 -23.50 -40.52 -13.97
C GLN A 34 -23.32 -41.99 -13.62
N VAL A 35 -23.98 -42.53 -12.59
CA VAL A 35 -24.29 -43.97 -12.58
C VAL A 35 -25.66 -44.22 -11.97
N ASN A 36 -26.41 -45.00 -12.74
CA ASN A 36 -27.76 -45.48 -12.61
C ASN A 36 -27.83 -46.72 -11.68
N LYS A 37 -28.95 -46.83 -10.95
CA LYS A 37 -29.60 -48.05 -10.37
C LYS A 37 -28.86 -48.83 -9.25
N PRO A 38 -29.53 -49.77 -8.56
CA PRO A 38 -30.93 -49.83 -8.09
C PRO A 38 -30.96 -50.07 -6.56
N SER A 39 -32.11 -49.85 -5.90
CA SER A 39 -32.34 -50.48 -4.59
C SER A 39 -33.80 -50.91 -4.48
N ALA A 40 -33.98 -52.22 -4.53
CA ALA A 40 -34.94 -52.93 -3.69
C ALA A 40 -34.34 -52.93 -2.25
N VAL A 41 -35.07 -53.04 -1.14
CA VAL A 41 -35.93 -54.13 -0.71
C VAL A 41 -36.61 -53.67 0.61
N ASP A 42 -37.90 -54.00 0.73
CA ASP A 42 -38.76 -54.29 1.90
C ASP A 42 -38.86 -53.36 3.12
N ASP A 43 -40.12 -53.01 3.46
CA ASP A 43 -40.74 -53.56 4.67
C ASP A 43 -42.27 -53.44 4.67
N ALA A 44 -42.89 -54.30 5.47
CA ALA A 44 -44.20 -54.93 5.27
C ALA A 44 -45.43 -54.19 5.82
N ALA A 45 -46.59 -54.73 5.39
CA ALA A 45 -47.91 -54.76 6.06
C ALA A 45 -48.71 -53.43 6.05
N THR A 46 -50.02 -53.37 5.77
CA THR A 46 -51.08 -54.38 5.79
C THR A 46 -52.36 -53.81 5.14
N ALA A 47 -53.19 -54.74 4.62
CA ALA A 47 -54.65 -54.66 4.46
C ALA A 47 -55.24 -53.77 3.34
N LYS A 48 -56.38 -54.05 2.71
CA LYS A 48 -57.25 -55.22 2.49
C LYS A 48 -58.47 -54.63 1.74
N ALA A 49 -58.80 -55.12 0.54
CA ALA A 49 -60.14 -55.12 -0.12
C ALA A 49 -59.92 -55.39 -1.63
N GLU A 50 -60.25 -56.54 -2.21
CA GLU A 50 -61.61 -57.04 -2.54
C GLU A 50 -62.28 -56.07 -3.56
N SER A 51 -62.71 -56.43 -4.78
CA SER A 51 -63.37 -57.66 -5.21
C SER A 51 -63.46 -57.76 -6.74
N ALA A 52 -63.13 -58.94 -7.26
CA ALA A 52 -63.72 -59.71 -8.37
C ALA A 52 -64.29 -59.03 -9.63
N ALA A 53 -63.70 -59.39 -10.77
CA ALA A 53 -64.33 -59.39 -12.10
C ALA A 53 -64.47 -60.83 -12.66
N LYS A 54 -65.62 -61.06 -13.31
CA LYS A 54 -66.09 -62.20 -14.14
C LYS A 54 -66.66 -63.42 -13.40
N PRO A 55 -67.80 -63.97 -13.89
CA PRO A 55 -67.76 -65.01 -14.94
C PRO A 55 -68.80 -64.82 -16.07
N ILE A 56 -68.46 -65.20 -17.32
CA ILE A 56 -68.97 -66.37 -18.08
C ILE A 56 -70.47 -66.30 -18.41
N LEU A 57 -70.79 -66.14 -19.71
CA LEU A 57 -72.09 -66.49 -20.31
C LEU A 57 -71.90 -67.72 -21.22
N PRO A 58 -72.71 -68.78 -21.05
CA PRO A 58 -73.05 -69.70 -22.12
C PRO A 58 -74.49 -69.50 -22.60
N THR A 59 -74.63 -69.47 -23.92
CA THR A 59 -75.76 -69.83 -24.78
C THR A 59 -77.11 -70.20 -24.14
N ARG A 60 -78.20 -69.47 -24.45
CA ARG A 60 -79.50 -70.08 -24.80
C ARG A 60 -80.57 -69.12 -25.37
N GLN A 61 -81.04 -69.52 -26.55
CA GLN A 61 -82.41 -69.50 -27.12
C GLN A 61 -83.02 -68.24 -27.73
N ALA A 62 -83.37 -68.44 -29.01
CA ALA A 62 -84.31 -67.71 -29.81
C ALA A 62 -85.76 -67.82 -29.29
N LYS A 63 -86.53 -66.74 -29.49
CA LYS A 63 -88.00 -66.73 -29.50
C LYS A 63 -88.47 -65.87 -30.68
N PRO A 64 -89.30 -66.39 -31.60
CA PRO A 64 -89.86 -65.62 -32.71
C PRO A 64 -91.25 -65.08 -32.35
N GLN A 65 -91.55 -63.82 -32.68
CA GLN A 65 -92.91 -63.28 -32.84
C GLN A 65 -92.79 -61.87 -33.49
N ALA A 66 -92.97 -61.76 -34.80
CA ALA A 66 -94.17 -61.25 -35.50
C ALA A 66 -94.41 -59.71 -35.43
N ALA A 67 -94.13 -59.08 -36.58
CA ALA A 67 -94.90 -58.06 -37.31
C ALA A 67 -95.71 -56.94 -36.60
N GLY A 68 -95.45 -55.71 -37.07
CA GLY A 68 -96.31 -54.51 -36.99
C GLY A 68 -95.81 -53.50 -35.95
N ALA A 69 -95.67 -52.21 -36.20
CA ALA A 69 -95.97 -51.35 -37.34
C ALA A 69 -95.15 -50.05 -37.17
N ASP A 70 -94.75 -49.44 -38.29
CA ASP A 70 -94.48 -48.02 -38.52
C ASP A 70 -93.92 -47.18 -37.35
N ASP A 71 -92.60 -47.01 -37.33
CA ASP A 71 -92.00 -45.80 -36.77
C ASP A 71 -90.87 -45.36 -37.72
N LEU A 72 -91.23 -44.45 -38.63
CA LEU A 72 -90.28 -43.74 -39.46
C LEU A 72 -89.45 -42.85 -38.53
N VAL A 73 -88.37 -43.41 -37.97
CA VAL A 73 -87.31 -42.59 -37.36
C VAL A 73 -86.76 -41.73 -38.49
N GLU A 74 -87.26 -40.51 -38.60
CA GLU A 74 -86.65 -39.47 -39.40
C GLU A 74 -85.23 -39.23 -38.86
N THR A 75 -84.27 -39.95 -39.43
CA THR A 75 -82.84 -39.66 -39.26
C THR A 75 -82.52 -38.42 -40.10
N SER A 76 -83.11 -37.28 -39.75
CA SER A 76 -82.79 -36.00 -40.38
C SER A 76 -81.49 -35.47 -39.76
N MET A 77 -80.36 -35.88 -40.34
CA MET A 77 -79.00 -35.49 -39.92
C MET A 77 -78.68 -34.01 -40.21
N GLU A 78 -79.62 -33.29 -40.81
CA GLU A 78 -79.60 -31.84 -41.10
C GLU A 78 -79.51 -30.99 -39.83
N MET A 79 -80.29 -31.32 -38.79
CA MET A 79 -80.42 -30.51 -37.57
C MET A 79 -79.20 -30.66 -36.64
N PRO A 80 -78.71 -31.87 -36.31
CA PRO A 80 -77.52 -32.04 -35.47
C PRO A 80 -76.25 -31.47 -36.11
N ARG A 81 -76.11 -31.55 -37.44
CA ARG A 81 -74.96 -31.01 -38.17
C ARG A 81 -74.89 -29.49 -38.07
N ARG A 82 -76.03 -28.80 -38.24
CA ARG A 82 -76.09 -27.33 -38.11
C ARG A 82 -75.79 -26.90 -36.69
N VAL A 83 -76.37 -27.58 -35.69
CA VAL A 83 -76.08 -27.30 -34.28
C VAL A 83 -74.60 -27.51 -33.95
N GLY A 84 -74.00 -28.61 -34.40
CA GLY A 84 -72.57 -28.88 -34.21
C GLY A 84 -71.67 -27.83 -34.87
N LEU A 85 -72.00 -27.40 -36.09
CA LEU A 85 -71.25 -26.35 -36.79
C LEU A 85 -71.36 -25.00 -36.08
N THR A 86 -72.56 -24.63 -35.61
CA THR A 86 -72.77 -23.38 -34.87
C THR A 86 -72.00 -23.38 -33.55
N VAL A 87 -72.00 -24.49 -32.81
CA VAL A 87 -71.23 -24.63 -31.57
C VAL A 87 -69.73 -24.54 -31.84
N PHE A 88 -69.25 -25.19 -32.90
CA PHE A 88 -67.84 -25.11 -33.28
C PHE A 88 -67.40 -23.69 -33.61
N ILE A 89 -68.17 -22.98 -34.45
CA ILE A 89 -67.89 -21.58 -34.80
C ILE A 89 -67.91 -20.70 -33.55
N LEU A 90 -68.89 -20.89 -32.67
CA LEU A 90 -69.01 -20.11 -31.44
C LEU A 90 -67.79 -20.31 -30.53
N VAL A 91 -67.36 -21.56 -30.30
CA VAL A 91 -66.17 -21.86 -29.49
C VAL A 91 -64.92 -21.27 -30.12
N PHE A 92 -64.77 -21.39 -31.45
CA PHE A 92 -63.60 -20.89 -32.16
C PHE A 92 -63.51 -19.35 -32.08
N VAL A 93 -64.63 -18.65 -32.25
CA VAL A 93 -64.69 -17.19 -32.17
C VAL A 93 -64.46 -16.70 -30.74
N VAL A 94 -65.09 -17.33 -29.75
CA VAL A 94 -64.96 -16.94 -28.34
C VAL A 94 -63.54 -17.21 -27.83
N PHE A 95 -63.01 -18.42 -28.04
CA PHE A 95 -61.69 -18.79 -27.56
C PHE A 95 -60.58 -18.10 -28.35
N GLY A 96 -60.72 -18.00 -29.69
CA GLY A 96 -59.77 -17.29 -30.54
C GLY A 96 -59.74 -15.79 -30.25
N GLY A 97 -60.91 -15.17 -30.08
CA GLY A 97 -61.02 -13.77 -29.68
C GLY A 97 -60.41 -13.49 -28.31
N TRP A 98 -60.63 -14.39 -27.34
CA TRP A 98 -59.99 -14.31 -26.03
C TRP A 98 -58.46 -14.47 -26.12
N ALA A 99 -57.95 -15.47 -26.85
CA ALA A 99 -56.53 -15.72 -27.00
C ALA A 99 -55.78 -14.58 -27.71
N ALA A 100 -56.45 -13.85 -28.62
CA ALA A 100 -55.87 -12.71 -29.32
C ALA A 100 -55.71 -11.46 -28.42
N ILE A 101 -56.55 -11.33 -27.39
CA ILE A 101 -56.58 -10.16 -26.49
C ILE A 101 -55.87 -10.46 -25.17
N ALA A 102 -55.66 -11.74 -24.84
CA ALA A 102 -55.02 -12.16 -23.61
C ALA A 102 -53.55 -11.68 -23.54
N PRO A 103 -53.20 -10.77 -22.60
CA PRO A 103 -51.82 -10.34 -22.42
C PRO A 103 -50.99 -11.50 -21.85
N LEU A 104 -49.90 -11.85 -22.54
CA LEU A 104 -48.88 -12.75 -21.99
C LEU A 104 -47.81 -11.91 -21.28
N ASP A 105 -47.94 -11.77 -19.96
CA ASP A 105 -46.91 -11.14 -19.14
C ASP A 105 -45.70 -12.06 -19.01
N GLY A 106 -44.57 -11.64 -19.59
CA GLY A 106 -43.29 -12.31 -19.46
C GLY A 106 -42.39 -11.60 -18.46
N ALA A 107 -42.02 -12.27 -17.37
CA ALA A 107 -41.01 -11.79 -16.44
C ALA A 107 -39.62 -12.31 -16.86
N ALA A 108 -38.77 -11.41 -17.36
CA ALA A 108 -37.37 -11.72 -17.64
C ALA A 108 -36.53 -11.50 -16.37
N HIS A 109 -36.18 -12.58 -15.67
CA HIS A 109 -35.24 -12.52 -14.56
C HIS A 109 -33.80 -12.52 -15.10
N ALA A 110 -33.17 -11.35 -15.10
CA ALA A 110 -31.73 -11.21 -15.37
C ALA A 110 -30.98 -11.01 -14.04
N PRO A 111 -30.20 -12.00 -13.57
CA PRO A 111 -29.34 -11.79 -12.41
C PRO A 111 -28.26 -10.76 -12.77
N GLY A 112 -28.40 -9.55 -12.24
CA GLY A 112 -27.39 -8.50 -12.30
C GLY A 112 -26.60 -8.45 -11.00
N GLN A 113 -25.27 -8.35 -11.09
CA GLN A 113 -24.42 -8.08 -9.94
C GLN A 113 -23.99 -6.61 -9.96
N VAL A 114 -24.12 -5.91 -8.83
CA VAL A 114 -23.55 -4.57 -8.65
C VAL A 114 -22.09 -4.75 -8.24
N THR A 115 -21.17 -4.48 -9.15
CA THR A 115 -19.75 -4.39 -8.86
C THR A 115 -19.36 -2.93 -8.75
N VAL A 116 -18.74 -2.58 -7.63
CA VAL A 116 -18.10 -1.28 -7.45
C VAL A 116 -16.92 -1.20 -8.42
N LYS A 117 -16.83 -0.10 -9.18
CA LYS A 117 -15.68 0.22 -10.04
C LYS A 117 -14.51 0.66 -9.15
N THR A 118 -13.98 -0.28 -8.37
CA THR A 118 -12.95 0.00 -7.37
C THR A 118 -11.59 0.10 -8.05
N TYR A 119 -11.08 1.33 -8.15
CA TYR A 119 -9.66 1.58 -8.40
C TYR A 119 -8.93 1.52 -7.04
N LYS A 120 -8.61 0.30 -6.58
CA LYS A 120 -7.75 0.12 -5.39
C LYS A 120 -6.35 0.64 -5.72
N LYS A 121 -5.98 1.78 -5.14
CA LYS A 121 -4.59 2.26 -5.11
C LYS A 121 -4.08 2.03 -3.69
N ALA A 122 -3.05 1.21 -3.54
CA ALA A 122 -2.37 1.09 -2.26
C ALA A 122 -1.60 2.39 -2.00
N VAL A 123 -1.90 3.07 -0.90
CA VAL A 123 -1.13 4.23 -0.44
C VAL A 123 0.01 3.69 0.42
N GLN A 124 1.25 3.92 -0.04
CA GLN A 124 2.46 3.48 0.65
C GLN A 124 3.40 4.69 0.76
N HIS A 125 3.95 4.91 1.95
CA HIS A 125 4.98 5.93 2.15
C HIS A 125 6.31 5.51 1.50
N LEU A 126 7.04 6.49 0.95
CA LEU A 126 8.28 6.27 0.21
C LEU A 126 9.47 5.89 1.11
N GLU A 127 9.52 6.41 2.33
CA GLU A 127 10.74 6.35 3.16
C GLU A 127 10.77 5.24 4.22
N GLY A 128 9.66 4.55 4.52
CA GLY A 128 9.64 3.73 5.74
C GLY A 128 9.58 4.61 7.00
N GLY A 129 9.36 4.03 8.18
CA GLY A 129 9.31 4.79 9.45
C GLY A 129 8.25 4.32 10.44
N LEU A 130 8.30 4.85 11.66
CA LEU A 130 7.30 4.60 12.71
C LEU A 130 6.03 5.42 12.44
N VAL A 131 4.88 4.77 12.58
CA VAL A 131 3.58 5.43 12.52
C VAL A 131 3.33 6.11 13.86
N GLY A 132 3.11 7.42 13.86
CA GLY A 132 2.73 8.18 15.04
C GLY A 132 1.23 8.08 15.30
N SER A 133 0.42 8.48 14.31
CA SER A 133 -1.04 8.44 14.41
C SER A 133 -1.69 8.02 13.09
N ILE A 134 -2.82 7.31 13.17
CA ILE A 134 -3.66 6.98 12.00
C ILE A 134 -4.91 7.85 12.09
N LEU A 135 -5.12 8.70 11.08
CA LEU A 135 -6.17 9.72 11.07
C LEU A 135 -7.46 9.24 10.40
N ALA A 136 -7.39 8.19 9.58
CA ALA A 136 -8.53 7.64 8.85
C ALA A 136 -8.96 6.25 9.37
N GLN A 137 -10.26 5.99 9.34
CA GLN A 137 -10.86 4.70 9.70
C GLN A 137 -11.46 3.98 8.49
N ASN A 138 -11.72 2.68 8.66
CA ASN A 138 -12.29 1.86 7.60
C ASN A 138 -13.70 2.35 7.22
N GLY A 139 -13.87 2.76 5.97
CA GLY A 139 -15.15 3.24 5.44
C GLY A 139 -15.28 4.76 5.38
N ASP A 140 -14.27 5.50 5.83
CA ASP A 140 -14.24 6.96 5.71
C ASP A 140 -14.09 7.38 4.24
N VAL A 141 -14.83 8.43 3.87
CA VAL A 141 -14.72 9.09 2.56
C VAL A 141 -13.66 10.17 2.70
N VAL A 142 -12.59 10.05 1.93
CA VAL A 142 -11.43 10.96 2.01
C VAL A 142 -11.23 11.70 0.70
N GLU A 143 -10.76 12.94 0.80
CA GLU A 143 -10.44 13.78 -0.36
C GLU A 143 -8.98 13.63 -0.78
N ALA A 144 -8.67 14.02 -2.02
CA ALA A 144 -7.30 13.98 -2.52
C ALA A 144 -6.44 15.02 -1.79
N GLY A 145 -5.36 14.59 -1.14
CA GLY A 145 -4.47 15.44 -0.36
C GLY A 145 -4.78 15.48 1.14
N GLU A 146 -5.82 14.77 1.58
CA GLU A 146 -6.12 14.63 3.00
C GLU A 146 -5.09 13.74 3.71
N ALA A 147 -4.66 14.16 4.90
CA ALA A 147 -3.71 13.41 5.71
C ALA A 147 -4.40 12.18 6.31
N LEU A 148 -3.97 10.99 5.90
CA LEU A 148 -4.52 9.72 6.39
C LEU A 148 -3.73 9.15 7.58
N LEU A 149 -2.46 9.51 7.66
CA LEU A 149 -1.50 8.98 8.61
C LEU A 149 -0.44 10.04 8.90
N GLU A 150 -0.05 10.13 10.16
CA GLU A 150 1.05 10.96 10.63
C GLU A 150 2.20 10.05 11.07
N MET A 151 3.41 10.38 10.62
CA MET A 151 4.61 9.63 10.98
C MET A 151 5.22 10.21 12.26
N ASP A 152 5.94 9.38 13.00
CA ASP A 152 6.80 9.86 14.09
C ASP A 152 7.87 10.79 13.53
N ASP A 153 7.90 12.02 14.01
CA ASP A 153 8.78 13.07 13.55
C ASP A 153 10.06 13.21 14.39
N THR A 154 10.24 12.38 15.42
CA THR A 154 11.36 12.49 16.36
C THR A 154 12.72 12.37 15.66
N GLN A 155 12.88 11.35 14.81
CA GLN A 155 14.11 11.14 14.06
C GLN A 155 14.37 12.22 12.99
N PRO A 156 13.42 12.56 12.09
CA PRO A 156 13.66 13.60 11.10
C PRO A 156 13.86 14.97 11.74
N LEU A 157 13.18 15.30 12.84
CA LEU A 157 13.43 16.54 13.59
C LEU A 157 14.83 16.57 14.21
N ALA A 158 15.29 15.47 14.80
CA ALA A 158 16.65 15.39 15.34
C ALA A 158 17.70 15.57 14.23
N GLN A 159 17.50 14.96 13.06
CA GLN A 159 18.38 15.14 11.90
C GLN A 159 18.37 16.57 11.38
N LEU A 160 17.19 17.21 11.33
CA LEU A 160 17.04 18.61 10.96
C LEU A 160 17.78 19.54 11.92
N GLU A 161 17.70 19.29 13.23
CA GLU A 161 18.40 20.09 14.24
C GLU A 161 19.93 19.94 14.13
N ILE A 162 20.41 18.72 13.89
CA ILE A 162 21.84 18.46 13.64
C ILE A 162 22.31 19.20 12.37
N ALA A 163 21.56 19.10 11.27
CA ALA A 163 21.90 19.74 10.01
C ALA A 163 21.90 21.27 10.15
N ASN A 164 20.92 21.84 10.86
CA ASN A 164 20.86 23.27 11.14
C ASN A 164 22.04 23.74 12.01
N SER A 165 22.39 22.98 13.05
CA SER A 165 23.55 23.29 13.90
C SER A 165 24.86 23.28 13.09
N GLN A 166 25.03 22.31 12.19
CA GLN A 166 26.17 22.26 11.28
C GLN A 166 26.20 23.45 10.32
N LEU A 167 25.04 23.82 9.76
CA LEU A 167 24.92 24.96 8.86
C LEU A 167 25.33 26.26 9.56
N VAL A 168 24.87 26.49 10.78
CA VAL A 168 25.24 27.66 11.60
C VAL A 168 26.75 27.70 11.84
N ALA A 169 27.35 26.59 12.27
CA ALA A 169 28.79 26.52 12.53
C ALA A 169 29.61 26.77 11.25
N LEU A 170 29.17 26.25 10.10
CA LEU A 170 29.84 26.45 8.81
C LEU A 170 29.73 27.89 8.32
N GLN A 171 28.55 28.52 8.41
CA GLN A 171 28.35 29.92 8.02
C GLN A 171 29.18 30.88 8.89
N ALA A 172 29.23 30.65 10.20
CA ALA A 172 30.05 31.46 11.10
C ALA A 172 31.55 31.31 10.78
N ARG A 173 32.00 30.08 10.49
CA ARG A 173 33.38 29.78 10.09
C ARG A 173 33.73 30.40 8.73
N GLU A 174 32.83 30.32 7.77
CA GLU A 174 32.98 30.94 6.46
C GLU A 174 33.16 32.46 6.60
N ALA A 175 32.28 33.12 7.33
CA ALA A 175 32.37 34.56 7.58
C ALA A 175 33.73 34.95 8.19
N ARG A 176 34.21 34.18 9.18
CA ARG A 176 35.55 34.37 9.75
C ARG A 176 36.65 34.21 8.71
N LEU A 177 36.61 33.15 7.92
CA LEU A 177 37.64 32.86 6.91
C LEU A 177 37.68 33.92 5.81
N LEU A 178 36.52 34.43 5.39
CA LEU A 178 36.43 35.56 4.45
C LEU A 178 37.05 36.82 5.06
N ALA A 179 36.75 37.13 6.32
CA ALA A 179 37.35 38.26 7.02
C ALA A 179 38.88 38.11 7.19
N GLU A 180 39.38 36.89 7.43
CA GLU A 180 40.82 36.61 7.50
C GLU A 180 41.50 36.76 6.14
N ARG A 181 40.88 36.24 5.07
CA ARG A 181 41.38 36.35 3.70
C ARG A 181 41.49 37.81 3.25
N ASP A 182 40.49 38.61 3.56
CA ASP A 182 40.38 40.01 3.14
C ASP A 182 41.04 40.97 4.15
N GLU A 183 41.74 40.43 5.17
CA GLU A 183 42.43 41.18 6.22
C GLU A 183 41.56 42.26 6.91
N LEU A 184 40.27 41.96 7.09
CA LEU A 184 39.31 42.89 7.67
C LEU A 184 39.58 43.14 9.16
N THR A 185 39.03 44.25 9.69
CA THR A 185 39.14 44.57 11.13
C THR A 185 38.14 43.80 11.99
N SER A 186 37.00 43.42 11.41
CA SER A 186 35.92 42.70 12.08
C SER A 186 35.25 41.71 11.13
N ILE A 187 34.62 40.69 11.69
CA ILE A 187 33.83 39.71 10.93
C ILE A 187 32.46 40.29 10.63
N ALA A 188 32.01 40.18 9.39
CA ALA A 188 30.63 40.47 9.00
C ALA A 188 29.85 39.15 8.89
N PHE A 189 29.00 38.87 9.87
CA PHE A 189 28.16 37.66 9.86
C PHE A 189 26.90 37.88 9.00
N PRO A 190 26.49 36.90 8.18
CA PRO A 190 25.25 36.99 7.41
C PRO A 190 24.02 37.05 8.32
N ALA A 191 22.99 37.79 7.90
CA ALA A 191 21.73 37.93 8.64
C ALA A 191 20.95 36.62 8.83
N SER A 192 21.28 35.57 8.07
CA SER A 192 20.72 34.23 8.23
C SER A 192 21.14 33.54 9.52
N LEU A 193 22.26 33.95 10.14
CA LEU A 193 22.70 33.47 11.44
C LEU A 193 21.84 34.11 12.54
N SER A 194 20.75 33.45 12.89
CA SER A 194 19.86 33.85 13.98
C SER A 194 19.55 32.68 14.90
N GLY A 195 19.31 32.95 16.18
CA GLY A 195 18.96 31.93 17.18
C GLY A 195 20.01 31.74 18.29
N ALA A 196 19.67 30.88 19.25
CA ALA A 196 20.50 30.63 20.43
C ALA A 196 21.86 30.01 20.05
N ASN A 197 21.85 28.93 19.26
CA ASN A 197 23.06 28.24 18.79
C ASN A 197 23.98 29.17 17.97
N ALA A 198 23.39 30.11 17.21
CA ALA A 198 24.15 31.08 16.42
C ALA A 198 24.92 32.08 17.30
N THR A 199 24.37 32.47 18.45
CA THR A 199 24.99 33.47 19.32
C THR A 199 26.29 32.95 19.93
N GLU A 200 26.28 31.69 20.39
CA GLU A 200 27.47 31.03 20.93
C GLU A 200 28.55 30.83 19.86
N GLU A 201 28.17 30.34 18.67
CA GLU A 201 29.10 30.16 17.56
C GLU A 201 29.69 31.48 17.08
N VAL A 202 28.90 32.56 17.00
CA VAL A 202 29.38 33.90 16.64
C VAL A 202 30.41 34.40 17.66
N ALA A 203 30.15 34.24 18.95
CA ALA A 203 31.09 34.64 20.00
C ALA A 203 32.39 33.82 19.92
N SER A 204 32.28 32.51 19.73
CA SER A 204 33.40 31.60 19.55
C SER A 204 34.28 31.99 18.35
N GLN A 205 33.69 32.15 17.16
CA GLN A 205 34.43 32.54 15.96
C GLN A 205 35.05 33.93 16.07
N THR A 206 34.39 34.87 16.73
CA THR A 206 34.93 36.22 16.99
C THR A 206 36.17 36.15 17.88
N SER A 207 36.17 35.32 18.92
CA SER A 207 37.33 35.12 19.78
C SER A 207 38.52 34.50 19.03
N ILE A 208 38.25 33.48 18.20
CA ILE A 208 39.27 32.82 17.36
C ILE A 208 39.89 33.82 16.39
N PHE A 209 39.08 34.63 15.73
CA PHE A 209 39.55 35.66 14.81
C PHE A 209 40.49 36.66 15.48
N GLY A 210 40.10 37.18 16.65
CA GLY A 210 40.92 38.10 17.43
C GLY A 210 42.27 37.48 17.82
N ALA A 211 42.26 36.25 18.32
CA ALA A 211 43.47 35.53 18.69
C ALA A 211 44.42 35.31 17.50
N ARG A 212 43.87 34.89 16.34
CA ARG A 212 44.66 34.68 15.11
C ARG A 212 45.23 35.98 14.56
N LYS A 213 44.45 37.06 14.57
CA LYS A 213 44.91 38.39 14.15
C LYS A 213 46.07 38.86 15.03
N ALA A 214 45.91 38.80 16.35
CA ALA A 214 46.96 39.19 17.29
C ALA A 214 48.24 38.36 17.13
N SER A 215 48.12 37.05 16.93
CA SER A 215 49.28 36.17 16.69
C SER A 215 50.02 36.52 15.40
N ARG A 216 49.28 36.85 14.33
CA ARG A 216 49.87 37.29 13.05
C ARG A 216 50.59 38.63 13.20
N GLU A 217 49.95 39.61 13.83
CA GLU A 217 50.52 40.94 14.08
C GLU A 217 51.79 40.85 14.95
N GLY A 218 51.78 40.06 16.02
CA GLY A 218 52.97 39.82 16.84
C GLY A 218 54.11 39.15 16.06
N SER A 219 53.79 38.24 15.14
CA SER A 219 54.81 37.62 14.27
C SER A 219 55.44 38.64 13.32
N ILE A 220 54.63 39.55 12.77
CA ILE A 220 55.10 40.65 11.91
C ILE A 220 56.02 41.57 12.71
N GLU A 221 55.63 41.95 13.93
CA GLU A 221 56.43 42.82 14.80
C GLU A 221 57.82 42.22 15.10
N VAL A 222 57.88 40.94 15.47
CA VAL A 222 59.15 40.24 15.71
C VAL A 222 60.03 40.20 14.46
N LEU A 223 59.43 39.97 13.29
CA LEU A 223 60.17 39.98 12.02
C LEU A 223 60.71 41.38 11.69
N GLN A 224 59.93 42.43 11.92
CA GLN A 224 60.37 43.82 11.74
C GLN A 224 61.52 44.19 12.68
N GLN A 225 61.43 43.79 13.96
CA GLN A 225 62.52 43.98 14.92
C GLN A 225 63.80 43.27 14.45
N ARG A 226 63.68 42.04 13.91
CA ARG A 226 64.82 41.29 13.38
C ARG A 226 65.44 41.96 12.16
N ILE A 227 64.62 42.55 11.28
CA ILE A 227 65.11 43.35 10.14
C ILE A 227 65.95 44.53 10.65
N GLY A 228 65.42 45.31 11.60
CA GLY A 228 66.17 46.47 12.15
C GLY A 228 67.47 46.08 12.86
N GLN A 229 67.49 44.93 13.55
CA GLN A 229 68.72 44.38 14.14
C GLN A 229 69.76 44.00 13.07
N LEU A 230 69.33 43.38 11.97
CA LEU A 230 70.21 43.01 10.86
C LEU A 230 70.74 44.25 10.12
N GLU A 231 69.93 45.27 9.92
CA GLU A 231 70.35 46.56 9.36
C GLU A 231 71.41 47.23 10.23
N SER A 232 71.20 47.29 11.54
CA SER A 232 72.17 47.83 12.50
C SER A 232 73.50 47.05 12.45
N LYS A 233 73.44 45.73 12.28
CA LYS A 233 74.62 44.88 12.12
C LYS A 233 75.35 45.15 10.80
N LEU A 234 74.63 45.36 9.70
CA LEU A 234 75.22 45.73 8.41
C LEU A 234 75.96 47.07 8.52
N VAL A 235 75.36 48.08 9.15
CA VAL A 235 76.00 49.38 9.37
C VAL A 235 77.27 49.23 10.20
N GLY A 236 77.22 48.46 11.30
CA GLY A 236 78.40 48.21 12.15
C GLY A 236 79.53 47.49 11.41
N LEU A 237 79.21 46.51 10.56
CA LEU A 237 80.20 45.79 9.75
C LEU A 237 80.78 46.66 8.62
N ALA A 238 79.98 47.53 8.00
CA ALA A 238 80.45 48.48 7.02
C ALA A 238 81.45 49.47 7.64
N ALA A 239 81.12 50.03 8.81
CA ALA A 239 82.04 50.90 9.55
C ALA A 239 83.35 50.19 9.92
N LEU A 240 83.28 48.90 10.30
CA LEU A 240 84.47 48.09 10.57
C LEU A 240 85.33 47.90 9.31
N LYS A 241 84.70 47.60 8.17
CA LYS A 241 85.39 47.47 6.88
C LYS A 241 86.11 48.78 6.53
N ASP A 242 85.42 49.92 6.62
CA ASP A 242 85.99 51.22 6.29
C ASP A 242 87.16 51.58 7.23
N SER A 243 87.01 51.31 8.52
CA SER A 243 88.09 51.45 9.50
C SER A 243 89.32 50.60 9.16
N LYS A 244 89.12 49.34 8.72
CA LYS A 244 90.22 48.46 8.29
C LYS A 244 90.89 48.95 7.01
N ILE A 245 90.13 49.47 6.05
CA ILE A 245 90.69 50.09 4.83
C ILE A 245 91.53 51.31 5.18
N ALA A 246 91.03 52.20 6.04
CA ALA A 246 91.75 53.38 6.48
C ALA A 246 93.05 53.02 7.23
N LEU A 247 93.01 52.01 8.10
CA LEU A 247 94.19 51.51 8.80
C LEU A 247 95.23 50.94 7.83
N ALA A 248 94.81 50.16 6.84
CA ALA A 248 95.73 49.61 5.83
C ALA A 248 96.41 50.73 5.01
N ALA A 249 95.67 51.78 4.64
CA ALA A 249 96.22 52.94 3.95
C ALA A 249 97.27 53.67 4.81
N SER A 250 97.05 53.80 6.12
CA SER A 250 98.01 54.47 7.03
C SER A 250 99.36 53.77 7.18
N PHE A 251 99.47 52.50 6.78
CA PHE A 251 100.73 51.76 6.78
C PHE A 251 101.48 51.82 5.43
N ALA A 252 100.88 52.42 4.40
CA ALA A 252 101.44 52.48 3.05
C ALA A 252 102.17 53.81 2.72
N ASP A 253 101.99 54.84 3.55
CA ASP A 253 102.74 56.12 3.55
C ASP A 253 103.90 56.09 4.55
#